data_AF-W1J3I8-F1
#
_entry.id   AF-W1J3I8-F1
#
_cell.length_a   1.000
_cell.length_b   1.000
_cell.length_c   1.000
_cell.angle_alpha   90.00
_cell.angle_beta   90.00
_cell.angle_gamma   90.00
#
_symmetry.space_group_name_H-M   'P 1'
#
loop_
_entity.id
_entity.type
_entity.pdbx_description
1 polymer ?
#
loop_
_entity_poly.entity_id
_entity_poly.type
_entity_poly.pdbx_seq_one_letter_code
_entity_poly.pdbx_strand_id
1 'polypeptide(L)' 'MRGDRRKNTPERLIALSVPELRKLLSKLMEKAGETLEQILSWPYWRRRHQYRAQQCHYHSRDNPLIKKQLRL' A
#
# COMPACT_ATOMS: atom_id res chain seq x y z
N MET A 1 26.29 -22.08 2.76
CA MET A 1 25.06 -21.74 2.01
C MET A 1 24.61 -20.34 2.44
N ARG A 2 24.86 -19.29 1.65
CA ARG A 2 24.42 -17.92 1.96
C ARG A 2 23.02 -17.73 1.37
N GLY A 3 22.01 -17.65 2.24
CA GLY A 3 20.67 -17.25 1.84
C GLY A 3 20.71 -15.83 1.31
N ASP A 4 20.56 -15.68 0.01
CA ASP A 4 20.36 -14.41 -0.67
C ASP A 4 19.09 -13.77 -0.08
N ARG A 5 19.28 -12.89 0.91
CA ARG A 5 18.24 -11.99 1.39
C ARG A 5 17.94 -11.05 0.24
N ARG A 6 17.05 -11.48 -0.67
CA ARG A 6 16.38 -10.60 -1.63
C ARG A 6 15.90 -9.41 -0.82
N LYS A 7 16.59 -8.29 -0.98
CA LYS A 7 16.17 -7.03 -0.39
C LYS A 7 14.87 -6.72 -1.09
N ASN A 8 13.75 -7.05 -0.46
CA ASN A 8 12.45 -6.61 -0.91
C ASN A 8 12.52 -5.09 -0.87
N THR A 9 12.86 -4.48 -2.00
CA THR A 9 12.57 -3.06 -2.22
C THR A 9 11.15 -2.88 -1.73
N PRO A 10 10.89 -2.04 -0.72
CA PRO A 10 9.55 -1.91 -0.21
C PRO A 10 8.69 -1.53 -1.41
N GLU A 11 7.84 -2.46 -1.83
CA GLU A 11 6.90 -2.18 -2.89
C GLU A 11 6.19 -0.89 -2.48
N ARG A 12 6.06 0.05 -3.42
CA ARG A 12 5.46 1.37 -3.24
C ARG A 12 3.96 1.24 -2.93
N LEU A 13 3.66 0.63 -1.79
CA LEU A 13 2.38 0.20 -1.27
C LEU A 13 2.34 0.61 0.20
N ILE A 14 1.19 1.09 0.65
CA ILE A 14 0.95 1.25 2.08
C ILE A 14 0.91 -0.13 2.74
N ALA A 15 1.39 -0.28 3.98
CA ALA A 15 1.28 -1.54 4.72
C ALA A 15 -0.18 -2.02 4.84
N LEU A 16 -0.39 -3.35 4.84
CA LEU A 16 -1.72 -3.91 5.08
C LEU A 16 -2.15 -3.59 6.51
N SER A 17 -3.36 -3.06 6.65
CA SER A 17 -3.98 -2.91 7.96
C SER A 17 -4.52 -4.24 8.46
N VAL A 18 -4.62 -4.42 9.78
CA VAL A 18 -5.20 -5.63 10.41
C VAL A 18 -6.64 -5.90 9.90
N PRO A 19 -7.53 -4.90 9.74
CA PRO A 19 -8.86 -5.12 9.18
C PRO A 19 -8.83 -5.61 7.73
N GLU A 20 -7.92 -5.09 6.89
CA GLU A 20 -7.78 -5.54 5.51
C GLU A 20 -7.26 -6.97 5.44
N LEU A 21 -6.28 -7.33 6.27
CA LEU A 21 -5.78 -8.70 6.36
C LEU A 21 -6.91 -9.68 6.71
N ARG A 22 -7.73 -9.33 7.72
CA ARG A 22 -8.90 -10.13 8.10
C ARG A 22 -9.87 -10.29 6.94
N LYS A 23 -10.18 -9.21 6.22
CA LYS A 23 -11.09 -9.25 5.06
C LYS A 23 -10.55 -10.14 3.94
N LEU A 24 -9.24 -10.15 3.72
CA LEU A 24 -8.61 -11.03 2.72
C LEU A 24 -8.70 -12.50 3.14
N LEU A 25 -8.41 -12.81 4.40
CA LEU A 25 -8.55 -14.17 4.92
C LEU A 25 -10.00 -14.66 4.83
N SER A 26 -10.98 -13.83 5.20
CA SER A 26 -12.40 -14.19 5.06
C SER A 26 -12.78 -14.49 3.61
N LYS A 27 -12.35 -13.65 2.65
CA LYS A 27 -12.61 -13.89 1.22
C LYS A 27 -11.97 -15.18 0.70
N LEU A 28 -10.76 -15.47 1.15
CA LEU A 28 -10.05 -16.71 0.79
C LEU A 28 -10.79 -17.94 1.33
N MET A 29 -11.36 -17.86 2.53
CA MET A 29 -12.12 -18.94 3.13
C MET A 29 -13.51 -19.10 2.51
N GLU A 30 -14.16 -18.01 2.09
CA GLU A 30 -15.49 -18.04 1.47
C GLU A 30 -15.49 -18.55 0.02
N LYS A 31 -14.43 -18.26 -0.75
CA LYS A 31 -14.36 -18.62 -2.17
C LYS A 31 -13.22 -19.59 -2.45
N ALA A 32 -13.48 -20.87 -2.22
CA ALA A 32 -12.58 -21.97 -2.56
C ALA A 32 -12.23 -22.11 -4.06
N GLY A 33 -12.81 -21.28 -4.95
CA GLY A 33 -12.58 -21.32 -6.39
C GLY A 33 -12.00 -20.04 -7.02
N GLU A 34 -11.77 -18.97 -6.26
CA GLU A 34 -11.08 -17.77 -6.79
C GLU A 34 -9.56 -17.90 -6.63
N THR A 35 -8.81 -17.46 -7.64
CA THR A 35 -7.35 -17.48 -7.54
C THR A 35 -6.86 -16.38 -6.61
N LEU A 36 -5.71 -16.62 -5.95
CA LEU A 36 -5.05 -15.62 -5.11
C LEU A 36 -4.84 -14.29 -5.87
N GLU A 37 -4.54 -14.37 -7.17
CA GLU A 37 -4.36 -13.21 -8.03
C GLU A 37 -5.64 -12.37 -8.15
N GLN A 38 -6.80 -13.02 -8.31
CA GLN A 38 -8.09 -12.33 -8.37
C GLN A 38 -8.41 -11.62 -7.05
N ILE A 39 -8.19 -12.30 -5.92
CA ILE A 39 -8.47 -11.76 -4.58
C ILE A 39 -7.52 -10.60 -4.23
N LEU A 40 -6.25 -10.69 -4.64
CA LEU A 40 -5.22 -9.70 -4.32
C LEU A 40 -5.11 -8.55 -5.32
N SER A 41 -5.65 -8.70 -6.55
CA SER A 41 -5.59 -7.67 -7.60
C SER A 41 -6.12 -6.31 -7.14
N TRP A 42 -7.30 -6.30 -6.54
CA TRP A 42 -7.97 -5.09 -6.06
C TRP A 42 -7.28 -4.45 -4.85
N PRO A 43 -6.97 -5.20 -3.77
CA PRO A 43 -6.15 -4.69 -2.66
C PRO A 43 -4.82 -4.11 -3.11
N TYR A 44 -4.13 -4.77 -4.05
CA TYR A 44 -2.86 -4.31 -4.58
C TYR A 44 -3.00 -2.97 -5.30
N TRP A 45 -3.94 -2.86 -6.25
CA TRP A 45 -4.19 -1.62 -6.98
C TRP A 45 -4.51 -0.46 -6.05
N ARG A 46 -5.35 -0.71 -5.04
CA ARG A 46 -5.76 0.31 -4.07
C ARG A 46 -4.58 0.78 -3.23
N ARG A 47 -3.80 -0.15 -2.66
CA ARG A 47 -2.64 0.17 -1.81
C ARG A 47 -1.56 0.94 -2.57
N ARG A 48 -1.38 0.66 -3.87
CA ARG A 48 -0.47 1.41 -4.75
C ARG A 48 -0.96 2.84 -4.98
N HIS A 49 -2.25 3.03 -5.20
CA HIS A 49 -2.82 4.36 -5.38
C HIS A 49 -2.83 5.17 -4.08
N GLN A 50 -3.11 4.52 -2.94
CA GLN A 50 -3.01 5.20 -1.64
C GLN A 50 -1.56 5.62 -1.34
N TYR A 51 -0.57 4.78 -1.67
CA TYR A 51 0.83 5.18 -1.55
C TYR A 51 1.11 6.42 -2.39
N ARG A 52 0.66 6.46 -3.66
CA ARG A 52 0.81 7.64 -4.52
C ARG A 52 0.14 8.88 -3.91
N ALA A 53 -1.08 8.75 -3.41
CA ALA A 53 -1.78 9.86 -2.75
C ALA A 53 -1.03 10.34 -1.50
N GLN A 54 -0.50 9.42 -0.69
CA GLN A 54 0.33 9.74 0.47
C GLN A 54 1.61 10.48 0.06
N GLN A 55 2.28 10.06 -1.02
CA GLN A 55 3.45 10.76 -1.54
C GLN A 55 3.10 12.18 -2.02
N CYS A 56 2.01 12.34 -2.78
CA CYS A 56 1.56 13.66 -3.22
C CYS A 56 1.23 14.58 -2.04
N HIS A 57 0.56 14.04 -1.01
CA HIS A 57 0.22 14.76 0.21
C HIS A 57 1.46 15.23 0.95
N TYR A 58 2.44 14.35 1.18
CA TYR A 58 3.68 14.73 1.85
C TYR A 58 4.52 15.71 1.01
N HIS A 59 4.64 15.48 -0.30
CA HIS A 59 5.35 16.40 -1.19
C HIS A 59 4.71 17.80 -1.21
N SER A 60 3.37 17.88 -1.13
CA SER A 60 2.66 19.16 -1.02
C SER A 60 2.92 19.84 0.34
N ARG A 61 2.92 19.08 1.44
CA ARG A 61 3.20 19.60 2.78
C ARG A 61 4.63 20.09 2.96
N ASP A 62 5.58 19.39 2.36
CA ASP A 62 7.00 19.73 2.41
C ASP A 62 7.38 20.75 1.32
N ASN A 63 6.43 21.16 0.47
CA ASN A 63 6.67 22.16 -0.56
C ASN A 63 7.02 23.50 0.12
N PRO A 64 8.24 24.04 -0.08
CA PRO A 64 8.69 25.26 0.57
C PRO A 64 7.86 26.49 0.16
N LEU A 65 7.19 26.47 -0.99
CA LEU A 65 6.27 27.52 -1.43
C LEU A 65 4.96 27.50 -0.61
N ILE A 66 4.40 26.31 -0.36
CA ILE A 66 3.21 26.14 0.48
C ILE A 66 3.55 26.43 1.95
N LYS A 67 4.72 25.97 2.42
CA LYS A 67 5.23 26.25 3.77
C LYS A 67 5.51 27.74 4.03
N LYS A 68 5.79 28.54 2.99
CA LYS A 68 5.92 30.01 3.08
C LYS A 68 4.55 30.70 3.16
N GLN A 69 3.53 30.20 2.46
CA GLN A 69 2.19 30.79 2.51
C GLN A 69 1.43 30.52 3.83
N LEU A 70 1.76 29.44 4.53
CA LEU A 70 1.09 29.06 5.79
C LEU A 70 1.75 29.64 7.06
N ARG A 71 2.83 30.42 6.94
CA ARG A 71 3.37 31.19 8.07
C ARG A 71 2.59 32.51 8.18
N LEU A 72 1.55 32.49 9.01
CA LEU A 72 0.95 33.69 9.63
C LEU A 72 1.90 34.25 10.69
#